data_AF-A0AAD5QHM8-F1
#
_entry.id   AF-A0AAD5QHM8-F1
#
_cell.length_a   1.000
_cell.length_b   1.000
_cell.length_c   1.000
_cell.angle_alpha   90.00
_cell.angle_beta   90.00
_cell.angle_gamma   90.00
#
_symmetry.space_group_name_H-M   'P 1'
#
loop_
_entity.id
_entity.type
_entity.pdbx_description
1 polymer ?
#
loop_
_entity_poly.entity_id
_entity_poly.type
_entity_poly.pdbx_seq_one_letter_code
_entity_poly.pdbx_strand_id
1 'polypeptide(L)'
;MKKNGDLEVSEMDIAHMARTLLLHCVREYRGDERIRQTVWQLIAPQGAKNTRDPKSSQSVYHQGWAALPEFNPPNFVLDASFQRHVHRHANKLLVKIDQLRHLQKSIIGSKAAEIEAGTHWSSIDIAVPTLVEPMCDGWDADCDKCLLIGIYKHGLDNVENIRADEALCFSSKTNLPETCLGTAEVASRFRRLIAVSQRNITDPVYEKLRWSRREEQEYMRVLRSFGMKDKRNDPTMIDWDAFRAFSTVAGEEER
;
A
#
# COMPACT_ATOMS: atom_id res chain seq x y z
N MET A 1 -33.10 30.72 -22.36
CA MET A 1 -33.52 29.69 -21.39
C MET A 1 -33.08 28.32 -21.89
N LYS A 2 -31.92 27.84 -21.44
CA LYS A 2 -31.67 26.41 -21.26
C LYS A 2 -31.27 26.31 -19.79
N LYS A 3 -32.15 25.76 -18.96
CA LYS A 3 -31.81 25.43 -17.58
C LYS A 3 -30.62 24.48 -17.68
N ASN A 4 -29.47 24.88 -17.14
CA ASN A 4 -28.43 23.93 -16.80
C ASN A 4 -29.11 22.92 -15.89
N GLY A 5 -29.34 21.71 -16.41
CA GLY A 5 -29.78 20.62 -15.57
C GLY A 5 -28.64 20.39 -14.60
N ASP A 6 -28.90 20.62 -13.32
CA ASP A 6 -28.02 20.17 -12.26
C ASP A 6 -27.85 18.66 -12.46
N LEU A 7 -26.69 18.27 -12.99
CA LEU A 7 -26.29 16.88 -13.08
C LEU A 7 -26.06 16.43 -11.62
N GLU A 8 -27.10 15.90 -10.99
CA GLU A 8 -26.96 15.21 -9.72
C GLU A 8 -26.13 13.95 -9.96
N VAL A 9 -24.85 14.03 -9.63
CA VAL A 9 -23.93 12.90 -9.66
C VAL A 9 -24.28 12.01 -8.48
N SER A 10 -24.77 10.80 -8.75
CA SER A 10 -25.12 9.84 -7.69
C SER A 10 -23.87 9.23 -7.05
N GLU A 11 -23.99 8.68 -5.84
CA GLU A 11 -22.91 7.91 -5.22
C GLU A 11 -22.45 6.74 -6.10
N MET A 12 -23.37 6.15 -6.87
CA MET A 12 -23.07 5.09 -7.82
C MET A 12 -22.17 5.59 -8.95
N ASP A 13 -22.42 6.81 -9.46
CA ASP A 13 -21.60 7.43 -10.50
C ASP A 13 -20.19 7.73 -9.97
N ILE A 14 -20.07 8.26 -8.75
CA ILE A 14 -18.78 8.50 -8.09
C ILE A 14 -18.01 7.19 -7.92
N ALA A 15 -18.68 6.15 -7.42
CA ALA A 15 -18.07 4.83 -7.22
C ALA A 15 -17.63 4.21 -8.55
N HIS A 16 -18.42 4.37 -9.61
CA HIS A 16 -18.07 3.90 -10.94
C HIS A 16 -16.84 4.64 -11.50
N MET A 17 -16.82 5.97 -11.45
CA MET A 17 -15.68 6.77 -11.88
C MET A 17 -14.40 6.42 -11.09
N ALA A 18 -14.49 6.30 -9.77
CA ALA A 18 -13.36 5.92 -8.92
C ALA A 18 -12.84 4.52 -9.29
N ARG A 19 -13.73 3.54 -9.50
CA ARG A 19 -13.37 2.19 -9.94
C ARG A 19 -12.63 2.20 -11.27
N THR A 20 -13.09 2.98 -12.23
CA THR A 20 -12.46 3.03 -13.55
C THR A 20 -11.09 3.74 -13.52
N LEU A 21 -10.94 4.81 -12.71
CA LEU A 21 -9.63 5.45 -12.47
C LEU A 21 -8.64 4.48 -11.81
N LEU A 22 -9.09 3.78 -10.78
CA LEU A 22 -8.24 2.82 -10.07
C LEU A 22 -7.91 1.59 -10.91
N LEU A 23 -8.83 1.15 -11.79
CA LEU A 23 -8.55 0.09 -12.74
C LEU A 23 -7.44 0.49 -13.72
N HIS A 24 -7.47 1.73 -14.24
CA HIS A 24 -6.35 2.26 -15.04
C HIS A 24 -5.04 2.20 -14.25
N CYS A 25 -5.07 2.65 -12.99
CA CYS A 25 -3.88 2.63 -12.15
C CYS A 25 -3.37 1.20 -11.89
N VAL A 26 -4.27 0.22 -11.69
CA VAL A 26 -3.93 -1.21 -11.51
C VAL A 26 -3.24 -1.79 -12.74
N ARG A 27 -3.71 -1.45 -13.95
CA ARG A 27 -3.13 -1.92 -15.22
C ARG A 27 -1.72 -1.38 -15.46
N GLU A 28 -1.52 -0.10 -15.14
CA GLU A 28 -0.25 0.59 -15.35
C GLU A 28 0.71 0.48 -14.17
N TYR A 29 0.26 -0.04 -13.03
CA TYR A 29 1.07 -0.18 -11.83
C TYR A 29 2.30 -1.02 -12.13
N ARG A 30 3.48 -0.65 -11.63
CA ARG A 30 4.74 -1.42 -11.82
C ARG A 30 5.45 -1.74 -10.49
N GLY A 31 4.75 -1.59 -9.37
CA GLY A 31 5.29 -1.88 -8.04
C GLY A 31 4.95 -3.28 -7.54
N ASP A 32 4.76 -3.40 -6.23
CA ASP A 32 4.48 -4.66 -5.50
C ASP A 32 3.15 -5.31 -5.94
N GLU A 33 3.22 -6.55 -6.41
CA GLU A 33 2.04 -7.33 -6.83
C GLU A 33 1.00 -7.50 -5.72
N ARG A 34 1.40 -7.58 -4.44
CA ARG A 34 0.49 -7.61 -3.29
C ARG A 34 -0.40 -6.36 -3.24
N ILE A 35 0.19 -5.19 -3.49
CA ILE A 35 -0.52 -3.93 -3.53
C ILE A 35 -1.47 -3.92 -4.72
N ARG A 36 -1.00 -4.35 -5.89
CA ARG A 36 -1.83 -4.43 -7.10
C ARG A 36 -3.04 -5.34 -6.88
N GLN A 37 -2.85 -6.53 -6.29
CA GLN A 37 -3.91 -7.47 -5.95
C GLN A 37 -4.87 -6.90 -4.90
N THR A 38 -4.35 -6.24 -3.87
CA THR A 38 -5.17 -5.60 -2.83
C THR A 38 -6.14 -4.57 -3.42
N VAL A 39 -5.65 -3.68 -4.29
CA VAL A 39 -6.49 -2.67 -4.93
C VAL A 39 -7.42 -3.33 -5.95
N TRP A 40 -6.97 -4.32 -6.71
CA TRP A 40 -7.81 -5.09 -7.63
C TRP A 40 -9.04 -5.71 -6.95
N GLN A 41 -8.85 -6.35 -5.78
CA GLN A 41 -9.96 -6.91 -5.02
C GLN A 41 -10.87 -5.83 -4.43
N LEU A 42 -10.31 -4.69 -4.03
CA LEU A 42 -11.09 -3.57 -3.49
C LEU A 42 -12.05 -2.98 -4.54
N ILE A 43 -11.61 -2.89 -5.79
CA ILE A 43 -12.38 -2.26 -6.87
C ILE A 43 -13.28 -3.22 -7.62
N ALA A 44 -13.12 -4.54 -7.44
CA ALA A 44 -13.96 -5.52 -8.09
C ALA A 44 -15.45 -5.27 -7.76
N PRO A 45 -16.36 -5.26 -8.75
CA PRO A 45 -17.79 -5.15 -8.50
C PRO A 45 -18.28 -6.30 -7.60
N GLN A 46 -19.26 -6.04 -6.74
CA GLN A 46 -19.82 -7.09 -5.89
C GLN A 46 -20.39 -8.23 -6.75
N GLY A 47 -20.00 -9.47 -6.44
CA GLY A 47 -20.41 -10.66 -7.19
C GLY A 47 -19.62 -10.91 -8.49
N ALA A 48 -18.68 -10.05 -8.87
CA ALA A 48 -17.82 -10.31 -10.03
C ALA A 48 -16.87 -11.48 -9.75
N LYS A 49 -16.93 -12.52 -10.59
CA LYS A 49 -15.93 -13.58 -10.58
C LYS A 49 -14.70 -13.10 -11.34
N ASN A 50 -13.57 -12.95 -10.63
CA ASN A 50 -12.26 -12.71 -11.22
C ASN A 50 -11.75 -14.00 -11.89
N THR A 51 -12.43 -14.40 -12.95
CA THR A 51 -12.16 -15.65 -13.67
C THR A 51 -10.98 -15.41 -14.60
N ARG A 52 -9.81 -15.92 -14.23
CA ARG A 52 -8.67 -15.99 -15.15
C ARG A 52 -8.98 -17.06 -16.20
N ASP A 53 -9.05 -16.66 -17.46
CA ASP A 53 -9.11 -17.64 -18.55
C ASP A 53 -7.72 -18.28 -18.70
N PRO A 54 -7.55 -19.60 -18.43
CA PRO A 54 -6.27 -20.27 -18.54
C PRO A 54 -5.73 -20.31 -19.97
N LYS A 55 -6.55 -20.03 -20.99
CA LYS A 55 -6.15 -19.99 -22.41
C LYS A 55 -5.72 -18.60 -22.89
N SER A 56 -5.99 -17.55 -22.11
CA SER A 56 -5.63 -16.18 -22.47
C SER A 56 -4.24 -15.81 -21.95
N SER A 57 -3.40 -15.27 -22.83
CA SER A 57 -2.10 -14.68 -22.48
C SER A 57 -2.22 -13.31 -21.81
N GLN A 58 -3.41 -12.70 -21.84
CA GLN A 58 -3.64 -11.39 -21.24
C GLN A 58 -3.66 -11.46 -19.72
N SER A 59 -3.22 -10.39 -19.05
CA SER A 59 -3.31 -10.30 -17.60
C SER A 59 -4.77 -10.29 -17.12
N VAL A 60 -5.02 -10.83 -15.92
CA VAL A 60 -6.36 -10.87 -15.29
C VAL A 60 -7.00 -9.49 -15.16
N TYR A 61 -6.17 -8.44 -15.09
CA TYR A 61 -6.60 -7.03 -15.01
C TYR A 61 -7.18 -6.47 -16.31
N HIS A 62 -7.13 -7.26 -17.39
CA HIS A 62 -7.69 -6.95 -18.71
C HIS A 62 -8.80 -7.94 -19.10
N GLN A 63 -9.27 -8.78 -18.17
CA GLN A 63 -10.27 -9.82 -18.42
C GLN A 63 -11.53 -9.61 -17.57
N GLY A 64 -12.59 -10.35 -17.90
CA GLY A 64 -13.84 -10.36 -17.13
C GLY A 64 -14.48 -8.99 -17.05
N TRP A 65 -14.90 -8.58 -15.85
CA TRP A 65 -15.52 -7.29 -15.63
C TRP A 65 -14.61 -6.13 -16.07
N ALA A 66 -13.29 -6.26 -15.91
CA ALA A 66 -12.37 -5.20 -16.30
C ALA A 66 -12.31 -5.00 -17.82
N ALA A 67 -12.64 -6.01 -18.63
CA ALA A 67 -12.68 -5.89 -20.08
C ALA A 67 -13.95 -5.19 -20.60
N LEU A 68 -14.95 -4.97 -19.74
CA LEU A 68 -16.21 -4.37 -20.18
C LEU A 68 -15.98 -2.91 -20.61
N PRO A 69 -16.65 -2.44 -21.69
CA PRO A 69 -16.47 -1.08 -22.18
C PRO A 69 -16.74 0.00 -21.14
N GLU A 70 -17.69 -0.21 -20.23
CA GLU A 70 -18.00 0.72 -19.13
C GLU A 70 -16.81 1.00 -18.21
N PHE A 71 -15.88 0.04 -18.06
CA PHE A 71 -14.67 0.21 -17.25
C PHE A 71 -13.43 0.58 -18.08
N ASN A 72 -13.60 1.04 -19.31
CA ASN A 72 -12.48 1.48 -20.13
C ASN A 72 -12.13 2.96 -19.85
N PRO A 73 -10.92 3.29 -19.40
CA PRO A 73 -10.54 4.66 -19.03
C PRO A 73 -10.78 5.76 -20.08
N PRO A 74 -10.58 5.51 -21.38
CA PRO A 74 -10.89 6.47 -22.44
C PRO A 74 -12.35 6.93 -22.49
N ASN A 75 -13.29 6.19 -21.87
CA ASN A 75 -14.71 6.52 -21.91
C ASN A 75 -15.12 7.64 -20.94
N PHE A 76 -14.29 7.99 -19.95
CA PHE A 76 -14.62 9.06 -18.99
C PHE A 76 -13.48 10.07 -18.76
N VAL A 77 -12.22 9.70 -19.02
CA VAL A 77 -11.07 10.62 -18.91
C VAL A 77 -10.78 11.24 -20.27
N LEU A 78 -11.63 12.17 -20.71
CA LEU A 78 -11.49 12.78 -22.05
C LEU A 78 -10.25 13.68 -22.17
N ASP A 79 -9.74 14.23 -21.07
CA ASP A 79 -8.56 15.08 -21.07
C ASP A 79 -7.24 14.29 -20.99
N ALA A 80 -6.43 14.39 -22.06
CA ALA A 80 -5.11 13.80 -22.15
C ALA A 80 -4.13 14.33 -21.08
N SER A 81 -4.33 15.53 -20.54
CA SER A 81 -3.49 16.06 -19.46
C SER A 81 -3.75 15.32 -18.15
N PHE A 82 -5.03 15.12 -17.82
CA PHE A 82 -5.45 14.36 -16.64
C PHE A 82 -5.08 12.87 -16.75
N GLN A 83 -5.25 12.23 -17.92
CA GLN A 83 -4.77 10.86 -18.15
C GLN A 83 -3.28 10.70 -17.83
N ARG A 84 -2.44 11.61 -18.33
CA ARG A 84 -0.99 11.59 -18.05
C ARG A 84 -0.68 11.81 -16.56
N HIS A 85 -1.44 12.66 -15.87
CA HIS A 85 -1.31 12.85 -14.43
C HIS A 85 -1.61 11.56 -13.66
N VAL A 86 -2.77 10.92 -13.94
CA VAL A 86 -3.15 9.66 -13.30
C VAL A 86 -2.10 8.59 -13.56
N HIS A 87 -1.67 8.42 -14.82
CA HIS A 87 -0.63 7.46 -15.18
C HIS A 87 0.68 7.71 -14.39
N ARG A 88 1.15 8.96 -14.34
CA ARG A 88 2.39 9.34 -13.61
C ARG A 88 2.31 9.03 -12.12
N HIS A 89 1.14 9.17 -11.52
CA HIS A 89 0.95 9.05 -10.07
C HIS A 89 0.28 7.74 -9.63
N ALA A 90 -0.04 6.84 -10.56
CA ALA A 90 -0.68 5.55 -10.30
C ALA A 90 0.03 4.75 -9.21
N ASN A 91 1.37 4.63 -9.29
CA ASN A 91 2.15 3.90 -8.30
C ASN A 91 2.01 4.51 -6.89
N LYS A 92 2.13 5.83 -6.77
CA LYS A 92 2.02 6.52 -5.48
C LYS A 92 0.60 6.40 -4.91
N LEU A 93 -0.41 6.50 -5.77
CA LEU A 93 -1.81 6.36 -5.39
C LEU A 93 -2.10 4.97 -4.83
N LEU A 94 -1.69 3.90 -5.53
CA LEU A 94 -1.93 2.51 -5.10
C LEU A 94 -1.22 2.18 -3.79
N VAL A 95 0.01 2.67 -3.60
CA VAL A 95 0.71 2.53 -2.32
C VAL A 95 -0.03 3.24 -1.19
N LYS A 96 -0.52 4.47 -1.40
CA LYS A 96 -1.29 5.21 -0.38
C LYS A 96 -2.60 4.47 -0.04
N ILE A 97 -3.30 3.92 -1.03
CA ILE A 97 -4.51 3.11 -0.83
C ILE A 97 -4.23 1.85 -0.01
N ASP A 98 -3.16 1.11 -0.33
CA ASP A 98 -2.77 -0.08 0.45
C ASP A 98 -2.44 0.28 1.91
N GLN A 99 -1.71 1.37 2.13
CA GLN A 99 -1.35 1.84 3.48
C GLN A 99 -2.58 2.21 4.31
N LEU A 100 -3.52 2.97 3.73
CA LEU A 100 -4.76 3.37 4.40
C LEU A 100 -5.68 2.17 4.65
N ARG A 101 -5.75 1.24 3.70
CA ARG A 101 -6.51 -0.01 3.87
C ARG A 101 -5.90 -0.89 4.95
N HIS A 102 -4.57 -0.96 5.04
CA HIS A 102 -3.87 -1.69 6.10
C HIS A 102 -4.13 -1.06 7.47
N LEU A 103 -4.09 0.28 7.58
CA LEU A 103 -4.51 0.98 8.80
C LEU A 103 -5.93 0.56 9.19
N GLN A 104 -6.90 0.70 8.27
CA GLN A 104 -8.30 0.38 8.53
C GLN A 104 -8.52 -1.08 8.92
N LYS A 105 -7.92 -2.03 8.21
CA LYS A 105 -8.24 -3.46 8.37
C LYS A 105 -7.38 -4.17 9.40
N SER A 106 -6.08 -3.86 9.45
CA SER A 106 -5.12 -4.63 10.26
C SER A 106 -4.86 -3.98 11.61
N ILE A 107 -4.82 -2.64 11.68
CA ILE A 107 -4.50 -1.91 12.91
C ILE A 107 -5.78 -1.51 13.65
N ILE A 108 -6.69 -0.82 12.97
CA ILE A 108 -7.95 -0.37 13.56
C ILE A 108 -8.94 -1.54 13.71
N GLY A 109 -9.18 -2.28 12.63
CA GLY A 109 -9.95 -3.52 12.65
C GLY A 109 -11.33 -3.36 13.30
N SER A 110 -11.56 -4.09 14.40
CA SER A 110 -12.82 -4.08 15.13
C SER A 110 -13.08 -2.80 15.93
N LYS A 111 -12.08 -1.94 16.11
CA LYS A 111 -12.18 -0.70 16.89
C LYS A 111 -12.72 0.49 16.11
N ALA A 112 -13.02 0.31 14.83
CA ALA A 112 -13.57 1.36 13.96
C ALA A 112 -14.79 2.05 14.56
N ALA A 113 -15.78 1.28 15.02
CA ALA A 113 -17.02 1.82 15.58
C ALA A 113 -16.79 2.63 16.88
N GLU A 114 -15.85 2.19 17.74
CA GLU A 114 -15.50 2.89 18.97
C GLU A 114 -14.85 4.26 18.67
N ILE A 115 -13.99 4.31 17.64
CA ILE A 115 -13.33 5.54 17.19
C ILE A 115 -14.33 6.50 16.55
N GLU A 116 -15.23 6.00 15.70
CA GLU A 116 -16.28 6.78 15.05
C GLU A 116 -17.29 7.35 16.07
N ALA A 117 -17.52 6.64 17.17
CA ALA A 117 -18.32 7.11 18.30
C ALA A 117 -17.62 8.17 19.17
N GLY A 118 -16.36 8.50 18.90
CA GLY A 118 -15.61 9.51 19.66
C GLY A 118 -15.08 9.03 21.00
N THR A 119 -14.86 7.72 21.16
CA THR A 119 -14.24 7.16 22.38
C THR A 119 -12.84 7.73 22.59
N HIS A 120 -12.51 8.10 23.82
CA HIS A 120 -11.18 8.62 24.17
C HIS A 120 -10.09 7.60 23.87
N TRP A 121 -8.96 8.06 23.31
CA TRP A 121 -7.85 7.23 22.83
C TRP A 121 -7.31 6.23 23.87
N SER A 122 -7.37 6.57 25.16
CA SER A 122 -6.86 5.73 26.25
C SER A 122 -7.66 4.43 26.41
N SER A 123 -8.95 4.45 26.06
CA SER A 123 -9.87 3.31 26.20
C SER A 123 -9.86 2.39 24.98
N ILE A 124 -9.32 2.85 23.85
CA ILE A 124 -9.24 2.08 22.61
C ILE A 124 -7.96 1.25 22.63
N ASP A 125 -8.07 -0.08 22.64
CA ASP A 125 -6.89 -0.96 22.57
C ASP A 125 -6.58 -1.34 21.12
N ILE A 126 -5.41 -0.91 20.62
CA ILE A 126 -4.89 -1.23 19.29
C ILE A 126 -3.40 -1.58 19.35
N ALA A 127 -2.97 -2.55 18.54
CA ALA A 127 -1.57 -2.92 18.42
C ALA A 127 -0.82 -1.89 17.57
N VAL A 128 -0.09 -0.98 18.21
CA VAL A 128 0.66 0.08 17.54
C VAL A 128 2.06 -0.42 17.16
N PRO A 129 2.47 -0.30 15.89
CA PRO A 129 3.85 -0.58 15.49
C PRO A 129 4.83 0.35 16.19
N THR A 130 5.89 -0.21 16.79
CA THR A 130 6.88 0.59 17.50
C THR A 130 8.04 0.99 16.59
N LEU A 131 8.41 2.27 16.63
CA LEU A 131 9.62 2.80 16.01
C LEU A 131 10.59 3.23 17.12
N VAL A 132 11.87 2.85 16.98
CA VAL A 132 12.91 3.14 17.98
C VAL A 132 13.17 4.66 18.11
N GLU A 133 13.12 5.36 16.99
CA GLU A 133 13.37 6.79 16.92
C GLU A 133 12.05 7.57 17.12
N PRO A 134 11.97 8.52 18.07
CA PRO A 134 10.82 9.40 18.20
C PRO A 134 10.72 10.35 16.99
N MET A 135 9.52 10.87 16.70
CA MET A 135 9.37 11.82 15.59
C MET A 135 9.95 13.20 15.91
N CYS A 136 9.81 13.63 17.15
CA CYS A 136 10.32 14.88 17.69
C CYS A 136 10.46 14.74 19.22
N ASP A 137 11.06 15.74 19.87
CA ASP A 137 11.16 15.78 21.33
C ASP A 137 9.76 15.73 21.98
N GLY A 138 9.59 14.84 22.95
CA GLY A 138 8.32 14.61 23.63
C GLY A 138 7.33 13.67 22.90
N TRP A 139 7.69 13.15 21.72
CA TRP A 139 6.88 12.17 21.00
C TRP A 139 7.04 10.76 21.57
N ASP A 140 5.95 10.17 22.05
CA ASP A 140 5.93 8.84 22.65
C ASP A 140 4.98 7.86 21.92
N ALA A 141 4.81 6.67 22.49
CA ALA A 141 3.96 5.63 21.91
C ALA A 141 2.48 6.03 21.85
N ASP A 142 2.01 6.84 22.79
CA ASP A 142 0.63 7.35 22.80
C ASP A 142 0.42 8.35 21.65
N CYS A 143 1.43 9.14 21.30
CA CYS A 143 1.41 9.97 20.11
C CYS A 143 1.30 9.15 18.82
N ASP A 144 2.06 8.05 18.67
CA ASP A 144 1.93 7.16 17.50
C ASP A 144 0.54 6.52 17.44
N LYS A 145 -0.01 6.08 18.58
CA LYS A 145 -1.38 5.55 18.69
C LYS A 145 -2.41 6.58 18.23
N CYS A 146 -2.36 7.79 18.79
CA CYS A 146 -3.30 8.86 18.48
C CYS A 146 -3.14 9.35 17.05
N LEU A 147 -1.93 9.32 16.48
CA LEU A 147 -1.69 9.63 15.08
C LEU A 147 -2.42 8.65 14.17
N LEU A 148 -2.33 7.34 14.42
CA LEU A 148 -3.01 6.32 13.62
C LEU A 148 -4.55 6.43 13.73
N ILE A 149 -5.07 6.68 14.92
CA ILE A 149 -6.51 6.92 15.15
C ILE A 149 -6.95 8.20 14.43
N GLY A 150 -6.19 9.28 14.55
CA GLY A 150 -6.46 10.56 13.90
C GLY A 150 -6.46 10.46 12.38
N ILE A 151 -5.48 9.76 11.79
CA ILE A 151 -5.42 9.51 10.34
C ILE A 151 -6.62 8.69 9.87
N TYR A 152 -7.05 7.70 10.65
CA TYR A 152 -8.24 6.91 10.32
C TYR A 152 -9.51 7.76 10.33
N LYS A 153 -9.70 8.57 11.39
CA LYS A 153 -10.92 9.36 11.61
C LYS A 153 -11.02 10.59 10.71
N HIS A 154 -9.91 11.33 10.55
CA HIS A 154 -9.89 12.63 9.89
C HIS A 154 -9.27 12.59 8.50
N GLY A 155 -8.47 11.56 8.19
CA GLY A 155 -7.71 11.47 6.95
C GLY A 155 -6.28 11.97 7.09
N LEU A 156 -5.38 11.37 6.30
CA LEU A 156 -3.92 11.56 6.40
C LEU A 156 -3.45 13.01 6.22
N ASP A 157 -4.11 13.75 5.35
CA ASP A 157 -3.69 15.10 4.96
C ASP A 157 -4.37 16.20 5.83
N ASN A 158 -5.29 15.83 6.73
CA ASN A 158 -6.09 16.74 7.57
C ASN A 158 -5.51 16.93 8.97
N VAL A 159 -4.25 17.38 9.04
CA VAL A 159 -3.51 17.45 10.30
C VAL A 159 -4.11 18.44 11.31
N GLU A 160 -4.73 19.52 10.83
CA GLU A 160 -5.43 20.46 11.70
C GLU A 160 -6.58 19.81 12.48
N ASN A 161 -7.37 18.96 11.82
CA ASN A 161 -8.46 18.23 12.47
C ASN A 161 -7.93 17.17 13.45
N ILE A 162 -6.80 16.53 13.10
CA ILE A 162 -6.11 15.59 14.01
C ILE A 162 -5.63 16.33 15.26
N ARG A 163 -5.03 17.52 15.11
CA ARG A 163 -4.53 18.32 16.22
C ARG A 163 -5.66 18.83 17.12
N ALA A 164 -6.79 19.21 16.53
CA ALA A 164 -7.95 19.76 17.26
C ALA A 164 -8.83 18.71 17.94
N ASP A 165 -8.61 17.41 17.71
CA ASP A 165 -9.43 16.35 18.29
C ASP A 165 -9.13 16.12 19.77
N GLU A 166 -10.04 16.54 20.64
CA GLU A 166 -9.94 16.38 22.10
C GLU A 166 -9.96 14.92 22.57
N ALA A 167 -10.42 13.99 21.73
CA ALA A 167 -10.39 12.57 22.04
C ALA A 167 -8.99 11.95 21.83
N LEU A 168 -8.02 12.71 21.32
CA LEU A 168 -6.62 12.32 21.11
C LEU A 168 -5.69 12.97 22.15
N CYS A 169 -4.47 12.44 22.30
CA CYS A 169 -3.54 12.91 23.32
C CYS A 169 -2.96 14.32 23.05
N PHE A 170 -3.03 14.83 21.82
CA PHE A 170 -2.29 16.02 21.38
C PHE A 170 -2.68 17.29 22.13
N SER A 171 -3.94 17.46 22.52
CA SER A 171 -4.42 18.60 23.30
C SER A 171 -3.77 18.69 24.69
N SER A 172 -3.42 17.54 25.29
CA SER A 172 -2.78 17.45 26.61
C SER A 172 -1.26 17.57 26.57
N LYS A 173 -0.64 17.53 25.38
CA LYS A 173 0.82 17.46 25.21
C LYS A 173 1.38 18.87 24.92
N THR A 174 1.65 19.63 25.98
CA THR A 174 2.14 21.02 25.88
C THR A 174 3.58 21.18 25.38
N ASN A 175 4.36 20.09 25.38
CA ASN A 175 5.80 20.13 25.08
C ASN A 175 6.13 19.73 23.64
N LEU A 176 5.12 19.44 22.81
CA LEU A 176 5.35 19.07 21.41
C LEU A 176 5.61 20.33 20.58
N PRO A 177 6.70 20.38 19.78
CA PRO A 177 6.92 21.46 18.84
C PRO A 177 5.75 21.57 17.85
N GLU A 178 5.30 22.79 17.54
CA GLU A 178 4.18 23.01 16.59
C GLU A 178 4.45 22.39 15.21
N THR A 179 5.72 22.40 14.78
CA THR A 179 6.19 21.81 13.53
C THR A 179 6.15 20.28 13.50
N CYS A 180 5.99 19.62 14.66
CA CYS A 180 5.98 18.17 14.75
C CYS A 180 4.76 17.55 14.04
N LEU A 181 3.61 18.22 14.08
CA LEU A 181 2.40 17.83 13.35
C LEU A 181 2.30 18.57 12.00
N GLY A 182 3.36 18.55 11.19
CA GLY A 182 3.32 19.00 9.81
C GLY A 182 2.83 17.89 8.86
N THR A 183 2.22 18.26 7.73
CA THR A 183 1.70 17.29 6.74
C THR A 183 2.79 16.34 6.24
N ALA A 184 4.01 16.84 6.02
CA ALA A 184 5.12 16.03 5.54
C ALA A 184 5.63 15.05 6.61
N GLU A 185 5.75 15.54 7.85
CA GLU A 185 6.20 14.79 9.03
C GLU A 185 5.22 13.68 9.35
N VAL A 186 3.92 14.00 9.43
CA VAL A 186 2.82 13.04 9.62
C VAL A 186 2.82 11.98 8.52
N ALA A 187 2.90 12.39 7.25
CA ALA A 187 2.94 11.43 6.14
C ALA A 187 4.20 10.56 6.16
N SER A 188 5.34 11.09 6.61
CA SER A 188 6.58 10.32 6.76
C SER A 188 6.45 9.29 7.90
N ARG A 189 5.97 9.73 9.07
CA ARG A 189 5.78 8.88 10.25
C ARG A 189 4.77 7.77 10.00
N PHE A 190 3.62 8.11 9.40
CA PHE A 190 2.61 7.15 8.98
C PHE A 190 3.20 6.06 8.08
N ARG A 191 3.93 6.45 7.03
CA ARG A 191 4.57 5.48 6.12
C ARG A 191 5.52 4.53 6.85
N ARG A 192 6.32 5.04 7.80
CA ARG A 192 7.24 4.20 8.60
C ARG A 192 6.48 3.23 9.51
N LEU A 193 5.44 3.68 10.20
CA LEU A 193 4.62 2.84 11.08
C LEU A 193 3.94 1.71 10.29
N ILE A 194 3.33 2.04 9.15
CA ILE A 194 2.69 1.04 8.29
C ILE A 194 3.72 0.05 7.73
N ALA A 195 4.89 0.52 7.30
CA ALA A 195 5.94 -0.36 6.82
C ALA A 195 6.39 -1.37 7.88
N VAL A 196 6.53 -0.96 9.16
CA VAL A 196 6.83 -1.89 10.26
C VAL A 196 5.71 -2.90 10.46
N SER A 197 4.46 -2.44 10.44
CA SER A 197 3.29 -3.31 10.59
C SER A 197 3.18 -4.35 9.48
N GLN A 198 3.52 -3.98 8.25
CA GLN A 198 3.42 -4.84 7.07
C GLN A 198 4.56 -5.87 6.96
N ARG A 199 5.72 -5.64 7.59
CA ARG A 199 6.88 -6.56 7.53
C ARG A 199 6.59 -7.98 8.03
N ASN A 200 5.60 -8.13 8.91
CA ASN A 200 5.24 -9.41 9.51
C ASN A 200 4.03 -10.08 8.85
N ILE A 201 3.50 -9.52 7.76
CA ILE A 201 2.41 -10.15 7.02
C ILE A 201 2.98 -11.20 6.08
N THR A 202 2.67 -12.47 6.35
CA THR A 202 2.84 -13.54 5.37
C THR A 202 1.69 -13.46 4.37
N ASP A 203 1.95 -13.03 3.15
CA ASP A 203 0.91 -12.85 2.13
C ASP A 203 0.87 -14.03 1.14
N PRO A 204 -0.29 -14.71 0.97
CA PRO A 204 -0.44 -15.80 0.01
C PRO A 204 -0.13 -15.43 -1.44
N VAL A 205 -0.14 -14.14 -1.81
CA VAL A 205 0.32 -13.67 -3.13
C VAL A 205 1.75 -14.11 -3.38
N TYR A 206 2.62 -14.01 -2.37
CA TYR A 206 4.02 -14.43 -2.47
C TYR A 206 4.20 -15.94 -2.36
N GLU A 207 3.30 -16.65 -1.69
CA GLU A 207 3.33 -18.12 -1.66
C GLU A 207 3.03 -18.73 -3.03
N LYS A 208 2.23 -18.06 -3.87
CA LYS A 208 1.92 -18.48 -5.24
C LYS A 208 3.05 -18.19 -6.24
N LEU A 209 4.03 -17.36 -5.87
CA LEU A 209 5.23 -17.05 -6.65
C LEU A 209 6.33 -18.13 -6.52
N ARG A 210 6.04 -19.28 -5.88
CA ARG A 210 6.93 -20.44 -5.92
C ARG A 210 7.26 -20.76 -7.38
N TRP A 211 8.55 -20.75 -7.69
CA TRP A 211 9.04 -21.03 -9.03
C TRP A 211 8.52 -22.37 -9.53
N SER A 212 8.18 -22.42 -10.82
CA SER A 212 8.05 -23.71 -11.46
C SER A 212 9.39 -24.45 -11.38
N ARG A 213 9.35 -25.79 -11.36
CA ARG A 213 10.59 -26.60 -11.38
C ARG A 213 11.55 -26.18 -12.50
N ARG A 214 11.01 -25.73 -13.64
CA ARG A 214 11.80 -25.27 -14.79
C ARG A 214 12.50 -23.94 -14.52
N GLU A 215 11.78 -22.95 -13.98
CA GLU A 215 12.36 -21.64 -13.63
C GLU A 215 13.39 -21.78 -12.52
N GLU A 216 13.11 -22.62 -11.52
CA GLU A 216 14.05 -22.94 -10.45
C GLU A 216 15.32 -23.59 -11.02
N GLN A 217 15.20 -24.58 -11.91
CA GLN A 217 16.35 -25.18 -12.57
C GLN A 217 17.16 -24.18 -13.40
N GLU A 218 16.49 -23.29 -14.13
CA GLU A 218 17.15 -22.26 -14.95
C GLU A 218 17.90 -21.27 -14.07
N TYR A 219 17.27 -20.80 -12.98
CA TYR A 219 17.91 -19.92 -12.02
C TYR A 219 19.12 -20.57 -11.35
N MET A 220 18.99 -21.82 -10.89
CA MET A 220 20.09 -22.56 -10.28
C MET A 220 21.22 -22.82 -11.29
N ARG A 221 20.91 -22.98 -12.58
CA ARG A 221 21.92 -23.04 -13.65
C ARG A 221 22.66 -21.71 -13.78
N VAL A 222 21.93 -20.59 -13.80
CA VAL A 222 22.52 -19.24 -13.87
C VAL A 222 23.45 -19.01 -12.67
N LEU A 223 23.00 -19.29 -11.44
CA LEU A 223 23.86 -19.14 -10.26
C LEU A 223 25.14 -19.98 -10.35
N ARG A 224 25.05 -21.23 -10.80
CA ARG A 224 26.22 -22.10 -11.02
C ARG A 224 27.15 -21.57 -12.12
N SER A 225 26.60 -20.92 -13.16
CA SER A 225 27.41 -20.28 -14.21
C SER A 225 28.24 -19.10 -13.68
N PHE A 226 27.77 -18.44 -12.61
CA PHE A 226 28.51 -17.42 -11.87
C PHE A 226 29.43 -18.00 -10.78
N GLY A 227 29.64 -19.32 -10.75
CA GLY A 227 30.57 -19.99 -9.83
C GLY A 227 30.02 -20.27 -8.43
N MET A 228 28.72 -20.07 -8.20
CA MET A 228 28.08 -20.43 -6.92
C MET A 228 28.03 -21.96 -6.77
N LYS A 229 28.42 -22.46 -5.60
CA LYS A 229 28.48 -23.90 -5.30
C LYS A 229 27.24 -24.37 -4.54
N ASP A 230 26.94 -25.65 -4.64
CA ASP A 230 25.85 -26.28 -3.89
C ASP A 230 26.25 -26.47 -2.42
N LYS A 231 25.37 -26.11 -1.51
CA LYS A 231 25.57 -26.28 -0.06
C LYS A 231 25.43 -27.76 0.27
N ARG A 232 26.48 -28.35 0.85
CA ARG A 232 26.52 -29.77 1.25
C ARG A 232 26.22 -30.74 0.09
N ASN A 233 26.55 -30.36 -1.15
CA ASN A 233 26.23 -31.12 -2.37
C ASN A 233 24.73 -31.33 -2.64
N ASP A 234 23.85 -30.50 -2.06
CA ASP A 234 22.43 -30.50 -2.40
C ASP A 234 22.18 -29.61 -3.63
N PRO A 235 21.78 -30.16 -4.79
CA PRO A 235 21.61 -29.38 -6.02
C PRO A 235 20.44 -28.39 -5.99
N THR A 236 19.66 -28.40 -4.92
CA THR A 236 18.53 -27.47 -4.66
C THR A 236 18.91 -26.33 -3.72
N MET A 237 20.10 -26.36 -3.11
CA MET A 237 20.52 -25.38 -2.11
C MET A 237 21.87 -24.79 -2.47
N ILE A 238 21.92 -23.48 -2.69
CA ILE A 238 23.18 -22.77 -2.99
C ILE A 238 23.88 -22.33 -1.70
N ASP A 239 25.21 -22.46 -1.69
CA ASP A 239 26.07 -21.93 -0.66
C ASP A 239 26.31 -20.42 -0.89
N TRP A 240 25.56 -19.62 -0.14
CA TRP A 240 25.64 -18.16 -0.19
C TRP A 240 26.87 -17.58 0.52
N ASP A 241 27.61 -18.38 1.28
CA ASP A 241 28.79 -17.89 2.00
C ASP A 241 29.93 -17.55 1.03
N ALA A 242 30.00 -18.23 -0.12
CA ALA A 242 30.89 -17.90 -1.23
C ALA A 242 30.57 -16.53 -1.86
N PHE A 243 29.29 -16.13 -1.92
CA PHE A 243 28.88 -14.82 -2.45
C PHE A 243 29.38 -13.66 -1.57
N ARG A 244 29.37 -13.84 -0.24
CA ARG A 244 29.87 -12.81 0.69
C ARG A 244 31.37 -12.60 0.55
N ALA A 245 32.13 -13.66 0.27
CA ALA A 245 33.57 -13.57 0.02
C ALA A 245 33.92 -12.73 -1.23
N PHE A 246 33.05 -12.67 -2.24
CA PHE A 246 33.24 -11.77 -3.39
C PHE A 246 32.98 -10.30 -3.04
N SER A 247 32.08 -10.01 -2.10
CA SER A 247 31.77 -8.63 -1.69
C SER A 247 32.91 -7.94 -0.95
N THR A 248 33.72 -8.70 -0.20
CA THR A 248 34.89 -8.16 0.51
C THR A 248 36.03 -7.80 -0.45
N VAL A 249 36.17 -8.51 -1.57
CA VAL A 249 37.23 -8.25 -2.56
C VAL A 249 36.94 -6.98 -3.38
N ALA A 250 35.67 -6.63 -3.60
CA ALA A 250 35.29 -5.42 -4.32
C ALA A 250 35.52 -4.11 -3.51
N GLY A 251 35.77 -4.19 -2.20
CA GLY A 251 36.04 -3.03 -1.35
C GLY A 251 37.53 -2.70 -1.16
N GLU A 252 38.43 -3.56 -1.64
CA GLU A 252 39.88 -3.40 -1.44
C GLU A 252 40.63 -2.85 -2.67
N GLU A 253 39.98 -2.73 -3.83
CA GLU A 253 40.58 -2.14 -5.05
C GLU A 253 40.47 -0.59 -5.13
N GLU A 254 39.92 0.07 -4.10
CA GLU A 254 39.74 1.54 -4.08
C GLU A 254 40.52 2.24 -2.94
N ARG A 255 41.73 1.76 -2.62
CA ARG A 255 42.72 2.48 -1.79
C ARG A 255 44.08 2.60 -2.46
#